data_AF-A0AAU7XW87-F1
#
_entry.id   AF-A0AAU7XW87-F1
#
_cell.length_a   1.000
_cell.length_b   1.000
_cell.length_c   1.000
_cell.angle_alpha   90.00
_cell.angle_beta   90.00
_cell.angle_gamma   90.00
#
_symmetry.space_group_name_H-M   'P 1'
#
loop_
_entity.id
_entity.type
_entity.pdbx_description
1 polymer ?
#
loop_
_entity_poly.entity_id
_entity_poly.type
_entity_poly.pdbx_seq_one_letter_code
_entity_poly.pdbx_strand_id
1 'polypeptide(L)'
;MARNGIQYSDVQQAIDALLARGDTPSVQRIRDVLGTGSFTTISDHFRQWRSEREQNRDVPPPKGVPEVVVTMASELWREAQEVANQALLHYREDANRQVADAQQLAEDAKQQAANAEQRESALAEHLRHMEQRMEALNRELAASQTSEHHWHQLAEASHSEVNQLKQAQQQLKSQLEAQRDTHSQALSEQQVAWEQRLAQEEQRHEAAEGRLMAMLDSAQQARAQEEKSYQKRHLQSEQRVETLSQELKTKQQALHQLQLEGNEREQRLSGQMQQITSLEKQLKALTLQLNESKVALKKQAQQHADRETELQQAWQEKLWNRMEALQTQLTALPDALSHQSAKGNEPEQ
;
A
#
# COMPACT_ATOMS: atom_id res chain seq x y z
N MET A 1 -14.55 -138.65 104.40
CA MET A 1 -13.32 -137.98 103.92
C MET A 1 -12.99 -136.87 104.89
N ALA A 2 -12.14 -137.17 105.87
CA ALA A 2 -11.72 -136.22 106.90
C ALA A 2 -10.75 -135.21 106.27
N ARG A 3 -11.04 -133.91 106.41
CA ARG A 3 -10.18 -132.84 105.91
C ARG A 3 -8.91 -132.80 106.77
N ASN A 4 -7.74 -133.00 106.16
CA ASN A 4 -6.46 -132.80 106.83
C ASN A 4 -6.38 -131.35 107.34
N GLY A 5 -6.31 -131.18 108.67
CA GLY A 5 -6.00 -129.90 109.28
C GLY A 5 -4.54 -129.54 109.02
N ILE A 6 -4.28 -128.25 108.83
CA ILE A 6 -2.93 -127.68 108.70
C ILE A 6 -2.12 -127.99 109.96
N GLN A 7 -0.86 -128.42 109.79
CA GLN A 7 0.05 -128.69 110.89
C GLN A 7 0.87 -127.44 111.25
N TYR A 8 1.41 -127.41 112.47
CA TYR A 8 2.27 -126.33 112.96
C TYR A 8 3.50 -126.09 112.06
N SER A 9 4.10 -127.16 111.52
CA SER A 9 5.26 -127.10 110.62
C SER A 9 4.97 -126.35 109.32
N ASP A 10 3.75 -126.49 108.79
CA ASP A 10 3.34 -125.83 107.55
C ASP A 10 3.28 -124.31 107.79
N VAL A 11 2.72 -123.90 108.93
CA VAL A 11 2.66 -122.50 109.36
C VAL A 11 4.06 -121.93 109.58
N GLN A 12 4.98 -122.69 110.18
CA GLN A 12 6.36 -122.25 110.38
C GLN A 12 7.09 -122.01 109.05
N GLN A 13 6.99 -122.94 108.08
CA GLN A 13 7.60 -122.76 106.76
C GLN A 13 7.03 -121.56 106.01
N ALA A 14 5.72 -121.34 106.09
CA ALA A 14 5.09 -120.17 105.48
C ALA A 14 5.59 -118.85 106.08
N ILE A 15 5.85 -118.81 107.39
CA ILE A 15 6.41 -117.63 108.06
C ILE A 15 7.86 -117.40 107.64
N ASP A 16 8.68 -118.43 107.59
CA ASP A 16 10.09 -118.32 107.18
C ASP A 16 10.21 -117.82 105.73
N ALA A 17 9.32 -118.29 104.84
CA ALA A 17 9.24 -117.82 103.47
C ALA A 17 8.86 -116.32 103.37
N LEU A 18 8.00 -115.81 104.25
CA LEU A 18 7.65 -114.39 104.31
C LEU A 18 8.81 -113.54 104.83
N LEU A 19 9.50 -114.00 105.89
CA LEU A 19 10.64 -113.29 106.47
C LEU A 19 11.83 -113.22 105.51
N ALA A 20 12.11 -114.28 104.75
CA ALA A 20 13.17 -114.29 103.73
C ALA A 20 12.93 -113.26 102.62
N ARG A 21 11.67 -112.86 102.39
CA ARG A 21 11.27 -111.81 101.43
C ARG A 21 11.26 -110.41 102.04
N GLY A 22 11.50 -110.27 103.35
CA GLY A 22 11.42 -109.01 104.07
C GLY A 22 10.00 -108.59 104.45
N ASP A 23 9.00 -109.46 104.28
CA ASP A 23 7.61 -109.18 104.59
C ASP A 23 7.27 -109.52 106.05
N THR A 24 6.41 -108.71 106.68
CA THR A 24 5.93 -108.98 108.04
C THR A 24 4.89 -110.11 108.05
N PRO A 25 5.13 -111.21 108.79
CA PRO A 25 4.19 -112.34 108.81
C PRO A 25 2.90 -111.95 109.53
N SER A 26 1.76 -112.16 108.86
CA SER A 26 0.42 -111.98 109.41
C SER A 26 -0.44 -113.21 109.11
N VAL A 27 -1.47 -113.49 109.93
CA VAL A 27 -2.33 -114.68 109.75
C VAL A 27 -2.91 -114.75 108.33
N GLN A 28 -3.26 -113.60 107.75
CA GLN A 28 -3.79 -113.52 106.39
C GLN A 28 -2.73 -113.88 105.35
N ARG A 29 -1.52 -113.30 105.44
CA ARG A 29 -0.41 -113.62 104.51
C ARG A 29 0.05 -115.07 104.63
N ILE A 30 0.07 -115.62 105.85
CA ILE A 30 0.41 -117.03 106.08
C ILE A 30 -0.62 -117.93 105.39
N ARG A 31 -1.91 -117.57 105.45
CA ARG A 31 -2.96 -118.28 104.71
C ARG A 31 -2.80 -118.14 103.20
N ASP A 32 -2.43 -116.96 102.70
CA ASP A 32 -2.21 -116.75 101.27
C ASP A 32 -1.06 -117.63 100.75
N VAL A 33 0.00 -117.80 101.55
CA VAL A 33 1.13 -118.69 101.23
C VAL A 33 0.73 -120.17 101.30
N LEU A 34 -0.10 -120.56 102.27
CA LEU A 34 -0.52 -121.95 102.46
C LEU A 34 -1.69 -122.38 101.55
N GLY A 35 -2.48 -121.43 101.06
CA GLY A 35 -3.64 -121.64 100.19
C GLY A 35 -4.85 -122.33 100.84
N THR A 36 -4.72 -122.92 102.04
CA THR A 36 -5.78 -123.68 102.72
C THR A 36 -5.79 -123.40 104.24
N GLY A 37 -6.70 -124.03 105.00
CA GLY A 37 -6.78 -123.92 106.47
C GLY A 37 -7.71 -122.83 107.02
N SER A 38 -8.31 -123.10 108.18
CA SER A 38 -9.13 -122.11 108.89
C SER A 38 -8.25 -121.06 109.58
N PHE A 39 -8.70 -119.81 109.55
CA PHE A 39 -8.01 -118.69 110.21
C PHE A 39 -7.77 -118.94 111.70
N THR A 40 -8.65 -119.68 112.38
CA THR A 40 -8.48 -120.06 113.79
C THR A 40 -7.26 -120.95 113.99
N THR A 41 -7.12 -122.03 113.23
CA THR A 41 -5.98 -122.97 113.32
C THR A 41 -4.65 -122.30 112.96
N ILE A 42 -4.63 -121.46 111.93
CA ILE A 42 -3.44 -120.68 111.55
C ILE A 42 -3.08 -119.66 112.64
N SER A 43 -4.07 -119.04 113.27
CA SER A 43 -3.83 -118.08 114.37
C SER A 43 -3.24 -118.76 115.61
N ASP A 44 -3.73 -119.95 115.95
CA ASP A 44 -3.24 -120.72 117.11
C ASP A 44 -1.78 -121.16 116.89
N HIS A 45 -1.46 -121.71 115.72
CA HIS A 45 -0.09 -122.06 115.34
C HIS A 45 0.81 -120.83 115.19
N PHE A 46 0.31 -119.72 114.63
CA PHE A 46 1.10 -118.48 114.53
C PHE A 46 1.39 -117.88 115.90
N ARG A 47 0.47 -117.99 116.86
CA ARG A 47 0.68 -117.57 118.24
C ARG A 47 1.69 -118.48 118.94
N GLN A 48 1.61 -119.80 118.74
CA GLN A 48 2.60 -120.75 119.23
C GLN A 48 4.00 -120.44 118.68
N TRP A 49 4.13 -120.17 117.37
CA TRP A 49 5.40 -119.80 116.74
C TRP A 49 5.98 -118.49 117.29
N ARG A 50 5.13 -117.48 117.52
CA ARG A 50 5.60 -116.24 118.16
C ARG A 50 6.09 -116.48 119.58
N SER A 51 5.44 -117.37 120.33
CA SER A 51 5.89 -117.74 121.69
C SER A 51 7.22 -118.48 121.65
N GLU A 52 7.40 -119.44 120.75
CA GLU A 52 8.64 -120.20 120.58
C GLU A 52 9.81 -119.32 120.09
N ARG A 53 9.54 -118.34 119.21
CA ARG A 53 10.55 -117.38 118.75
C ARG A 53 10.96 -116.40 119.85
N GLU A 54 10.02 -115.92 120.67
CA GLU A 54 10.35 -115.02 121.78
C GLU A 54 11.16 -115.77 122.86
N GLN A 55 10.84 -117.04 123.12
CA GLN A 55 11.59 -117.91 124.04
C GLN A 55 13.00 -118.24 123.52
N ASN A 56 13.19 -118.36 122.19
CA ASN A 56 14.50 -118.59 121.55
C ASN A 56 15.29 -117.31 121.23
N ARG A 57 14.72 -116.11 121.45
CA ARG A 57 15.41 -114.83 121.21
C ARG A 57 16.47 -114.51 122.26
N ASP A 58 16.44 -115.21 123.39
CA ASP A 58 17.39 -115.10 124.51
C ASP A 58 18.56 -116.10 124.44
N VAL A 59 18.77 -116.76 123.30
CA VAL A 59 20.00 -117.53 123.07
C VAL A 59 21.07 -116.59 122.49
N PRO A 60 22.14 -116.26 123.24
CA PRO A 60 23.24 -115.46 122.71
C PRO A 60 23.94 -116.23 121.57
N PRO A 61 24.45 -115.56 120.51
CA PRO A 61 25.24 -116.24 119.51
C PRO A 61 26.46 -116.92 120.20
N PRO A 62 26.81 -118.14 119.79
CA PRO A 62 27.84 -118.93 120.48
C PRO A 62 29.17 -118.18 120.46
N LYS A 63 29.74 -118.01 121.66
CA LYS A 63 31.07 -117.45 121.90
C LYS A 63 32.11 -118.17 121.02
N GLY A 64 33.00 -117.36 120.43
CA GLY A 64 34.27 -117.83 119.90
C GLY A 64 34.32 -117.96 118.39
N VAL A 65 33.99 -116.88 117.66
CA VAL A 65 34.65 -116.68 116.37
C VAL A 65 36.15 -116.53 116.71
N PRO A 66 37.05 -117.38 116.18
CA PRO A 66 38.47 -117.32 116.51
C PRO A 66 39.01 -115.90 116.28
N GLU A 67 39.92 -115.41 117.15
CA GLU A 67 40.55 -114.10 117.01
C GLU A 67 41.09 -113.88 115.58
N VAL A 68 41.62 -114.95 114.98
CA VAL A 68 42.03 -115.01 113.57
C VAL A 68 40.94 -114.56 112.59
N VAL A 69 39.69 -114.99 112.78
CA VAL A 69 38.58 -114.67 111.87
C VAL A 69 38.09 -113.23 112.07
N VAL A 70 38.13 -112.69 113.29
CA VAL A 70 37.81 -111.28 113.56
C VAL A 70 38.88 -110.35 112.99
N THR A 71 40.15 -110.72 113.12
CA THR A 71 41.27 -109.98 112.53
C THR A 71 41.21 -110.01 111.01
N MET A 72 40.99 -111.18 110.40
CA MET A 72 40.82 -111.30 108.95
C MET A 72 39.60 -110.52 108.44
N ALA A 73 38.48 -110.52 109.16
CA ALA A 73 37.30 -109.73 108.79
C ALA A 73 37.55 -108.21 108.91
N SER A 74 38.32 -107.78 109.92
CA SER A 74 38.69 -106.37 110.10
C SER A 74 39.72 -105.90 109.07
N GLU A 75 40.67 -106.76 108.69
CA GLU A 75 41.63 -106.52 107.61
C GLU A 75 40.92 -106.45 106.26
N LEU A 76 40.02 -107.40 105.97
CA LEU A 76 39.18 -107.39 104.78
C LEU A 76 38.28 -106.14 104.72
N TRP A 77 37.72 -105.72 105.86
CA TRP A 77 36.93 -104.49 105.94
C TRP A 77 37.79 -103.25 105.70
N ARG A 78 39.00 -103.18 106.27
CA ARG A 78 39.94 -102.06 106.04
C ARG A 78 40.36 -102.00 104.57
N GLU A 79 40.68 -103.14 103.96
CA GLU A 79 41.03 -103.24 102.56
C GLU A 79 39.85 -102.88 101.64
N ALA A 80 38.64 -103.35 101.96
CA ALA A 80 37.42 -102.94 101.25
C ALA A 80 37.15 -101.43 101.37
N GLN A 81 37.44 -100.83 102.53
CA GLN A 81 37.27 -99.40 102.77
C GLN A 81 38.36 -98.57 102.07
N GLU A 82 39.59 -99.07 101.99
CA GLU A 82 40.67 -98.49 101.19
C GLU A 82 40.35 -98.54 99.69
N VAL A 83 39.89 -99.69 99.17
CA VAL A 83 39.46 -99.85 97.77
C VAL A 83 38.26 -98.95 97.46
N ALA A 84 37.27 -98.85 98.35
CA ALA A 84 36.12 -97.96 98.19
C ALA A 84 36.54 -96.49 98.21
N ASN A 85 37.47 -96.09 99.08
CA ASN A 85 38.00 -94.72 99.12
C ASN A 85 38.80 -94.39 97.85
N GLN A 86 39.62 -95.31 97.35
CA GLN A 86 40.35 -95.14 96.09
C GLN A 86 39.40 -95.02 94.89
N ALA A 87 38.37 -95.87 94.82
CA ALA A 87 37.32 -95.77 93.79
C ALA A 87 36.59 -94.42 93.89
N LEU A 88 36.25 -93.97 95.10
CA LEU A 88 35.55 -92.71 95.32
C LEU A 88 36.42 -91.49 94.98
N LEU A 89 37.73 -91.56 95.22
CA LEU A 89 38.69 -90.55 94.74
C LEU A 89 38.75 -90.54 93.22
N HIS A 90 38.86 -91.70 92.57
CA HIS A 90 38.89 -91.80 91.12
C HIS A 90 37.60 -91.26 90.47
N TYR A 91 36.42 -91.64 90.99
CA TYR A 91 35.14 -91.08 90.54
C TYR A 91 35.04 -89.57 90.75
N ARG A 92 35.57 -89.04 91.85
CA ARG A 92 35.62 -87.59 92.09
C ARG A 92 36.53 -86.88 91.11
N GLU A 93 37.70 -87.45 90.82
CA GLU A 93 38.62 -86.91 89.82
C GLU A 93 38.01 -86.92 88.42
N ASP A 94 37.38 -88.03 88.03
CA ASP A 94 36.71 -88.14 86.72
C ASP A 94 35.50 -87.23 86.62
N ALA A 95 34.68 -87.11 87.68
CA ALA A 95 33.58 -86.15 87.73
C ALA A 95 34.11 -84.70 87.64
N ASN A 96 35.17 -84.37 88.38
CA ASN A 96 35.78 -83.05 88.32
C ASN A 96 36.36 -82.74 86.93
N ARG A 97 36.97 -83.73 86.26
CA ARG A 97 37.42 -83.60 84.87
C ARG A 97 36.25 -83.34 83.93
N GLN A 98 35.17 -84.13 84.03
CA GLN A 98 33.97 -83.92 83.20
C GLN A 98 33.34 -82.54 83.42
N VAL A 99 33.27 -82.06 84.66
CA VAL A 99 32.79 -80.71 84.96
C VAL A 99 33.72 -79.65 84.36
N ALA A 100 35.04 -79.82 84.48
CA ALA A 100 36.00 -78.90 83.89
C ALA A 100 35.91 -78.86 82.35
N ASP A 101 35.81 -80.03 81.70
CA ASP A 101 35.66 -80.14 80.24
C ASP A 101 34.33 -79.52 79.77
N ALA A 102 33.23 -79.78 80.49
CA ALA A 102 31.93 -79.17 80.18
C ALA A 102 31.93 -77.65 80.37
N GLN A 103 32.63 -77.13 81.39
CA GLN A 103 32.81 -75.69 81.60
C GLN A 103 33.63 -75.07 80.47
N GLN A 104 34.72 -75.72 80.03
CA GLN A 104 35.51 -75.25 78.89
C GLN A 104 34.68 -75.20 77.61
N LEU A 105 33.95 -76.28 77.29
CA LEU A 105 33.06 -76.33 76.13
C LEU A 105 31.97 -75.24 76.19
N ALA A 106 31.41 -74.97 77.37
CA ALA A 106 30.41 -73.92 77.55
C ALA A 106 31.00 -72.52 77.33
N GLU A 107 32.22 -72.25 77.83
CA GLU A 107 32.90 -70.97 77.59
C GLU A 107 33.30 -70.80 76.12
N ASP A 108 33.81 -71.85 75.47
CA ASP A 108 34.12 -71.82 74.04
C ASP A 108 32.86 -71.56 73.19
N ALA A 109 31.74 -72.22 73.53
CA ALA A 109 30.46 -71.99 72.86
C ALA A 109 29.95 -70.55 73.06
N LYS A 110 30.10 -69.97 74.26
CA LYS A 110 29.76 -68.56 74.51
C LYS A 110 30.63 -67.61 73.70
N GLN A 111 31.93 -67.85 73.62
CA GLN A 111 32.84 -67.03 72.82
C GLN A 111 32.48 -67.11 71.33
N GLN A 112 32.15 -68.30 70.82
CA GLN A 112 31.70 -68.48 69.45
C GLN A 112 30.38 -67.76 69.18
N ALA A 113 29.41 -67.83 70.09
CA ALA A 113 28.13 -67.12 69.98
C ALA A 113 28.33 -65.59 69.98
N ALA A 114 29.14 -65.07 70.90
CA ALA A 114 29.46 -63.64 70.95
C ALA A 114 30.16 -63.15 69.68
N ASN A 115 31.10 -63.94 69.14
CA ASN A 115 31.77 -63.63 67.88
C ASN A 115 30.80 -63.68 66.68
N ALA A 116 29.83 -64.60 66.68
CA ALA A 116 28.81 -64.68 65.65
C ALA A 116 27.87 -63.47 65.71
N GLU A 117 27.38 -63.09 66.89
CA GLU A 117 26.54 -61.91 67.10
C GLU A 117 27.24 -60.61 66.64
N GLN A 118 28.53 -60.45 66.96
CA GLN A 118 29.32 -59.31 66.51
C GLN A 118 29.42 -59.25 64.97
N ARG A 119 29.64 -60.40 64.31
CA ARG A 119 29.70 -60.47 62.84
C ARG A 119 28.35 -60.17 62.22
N GLU A 120 27.26 -60.73 62.76
CA GLU A 120 25.91 -60.46 62.28
C GLU A 120 25.54 -58.99 62.42
N SER A 121 25.87 -58.36 63.55
CA SER A 121 25.67 -56.92 63.75
C SER A 121 26.46 -56.09 62.74
N ALA A 122 27.74 -56.39 62.52
CA ALA A 122 28.58 -55.68 61.55
C ALA A 122 28.06 -55.84 60.11
N LEU A 123 27.60 -57.05 59.75
CA LEU A 123 27.00 -57.30 58.44
C LEU A 123 25.66 -56.56 58.27
N ALA A 124 24.81 -56.54 59.30
CA ALA A 124 23.54 -55.81 59.28
C ALA A 124 23.75 -54.29 59.13
N GLU A 125 24.75 -53.73 59.82
CA GLU A 125 25.15 -52.32 59.67
C GLU A 125 25.66 -52.04 58.25
N HIS A 126 26.51 -52.91 57.71
CA HIS A 126 27.02 -52.76 56.34
C HIS A 126 25.90 -52.83 55.29
N LEU A 127 24.95 -53.76 55.44
CA LEU A 127 23.79 -53.86 54.56
C LEU A 127 22.92 -52.61 54.62
N ARG A 128 22.61 -52.11 55.82
CA ARG A 128 21.88 -50.84 55.99
C ARG A 128 22.61 -49.67 55.34
N HIS A 129 23.93 -49.60 55.47
CA HIS A 129 24.72 -48.56 54.82
C HIS A 129 24.66 -48.66 53.29
N MET A 130 24.75 -49.87 52.74
CA MET A 130 24.61 -50.11 51.30
C MET A 130 23.22 -49.74 50.79
N GLU A 131 22.16 -50.10 51.51
CA GLU A 131 20.77 -49.74 51.17
C GLU A 131 20.58 -48.22 51.14
N GLN A 132 21.06 -47.52 52.17
CA GLN A 132 21.01 -46.05 52.22
C GLN A 132 21.78 -45.42 51.05
N ARG A 133 22.95 -45.97 50.70
CA ARG A 133 23.75 -45.49 49.57
C ARG A 133 23.05 -45.74 48.22
N MET A 134 22.41 -46.90 48.06
CA MET A 134 21.64 -47.23 46.86
C MET A 134 20.41 -46.33 46.72
N GLU A 135 19.70 -46.05 47.81
CA GLU A 135 18.60 -45.08 47.82
C GLU A 135 19.07 -43.67 47.46
N ALA A 136 20.19 -43.22 48.00
CA ALA A 136 20.77 -41.91 47.67
C ALA A 136 21.13 -41.82 46.19
N LEU A 137 21.84 -42.82 45.66
CA LEU A 137 22.20 -42.91 44.23
C LEU A 137 20.96 -42.94 43.34
N ASN A 138 19.92 -43.69 43.70
CA ASN A 138 18.66 -43.73 42.94
C ASN A 138 17.95 -42.37 42.94
N ARG A 139 17.97 -41.63 44.05
CA ARG A 139 17.42 -40.27 44.11
C ARG A 139 18.21 -39.29 43.24
N GLU A 140 19.53 -39.37 43.27
CA GLU A 140 20.40 -38.55 42.42
C GLU A 140 20.20 -38.87 40.94
N LEU A 141 20.11 -40.15 40.58
CA LEU A 141 19.83 -40.59 39.21
C LEU A 141 18.46 -40.09 38.73
N ALA A 142 17.41 -40.21 39.56
CA ALA A 142 16.08 -39.71 39.22
C ALA A 142 16.07 -38.18 39.06
N ALA A 143 16.79 -37.45 39.92
CA ALA A 143 16.93 -35.99 39.81
C ALA A 143 17.69 -35.60 38.52
N SER A 144 18.76 -36.31 38.18
CA SER A 144 19.53 -36.10 36.93
C SER A 144 18.70 -36.41 35.69
N GLN A 145 17.93 -37.50 35.70
CA GLN A 145 17.04 -37.83 34.58
C GLN A 145 15.95 -36.77 34.41
N THR A 146 15.38 -36.28 35.50
CA THR A 146 14.35 -35.23 35.45
C THR A 146 14.93 -33.93 34.88
N SER A 147 16.15 -33.55 35.29
CA SER A 147 16.80 -32.36 34.75
C SER A 147 17.19 -32.52 33.28
N GLU A 148 17.67 -33.69 32.86
CA GLU A 148 17.94 -34.00 31.45
C GLU A 148 16.68 -33.86 30.58
N HIS A 149 15.56 -34.47 31.01
CA HIS A 149 14.29 -34.34 30.31
C HIS A 149 13.82 -32.87 30.24
N HIS A 150 13.98 -32.12 31.33
CA HIS A 150 13.64 -30.70 31.36
C HIS A 150 14.49 -29.88 30.36
N TRP A 151 15.80 -30.08 30.35
CA TRP A 151 16.69 -29.40 29.41
C TRP A 151 16.42 -29.81 27.96
N HIS A 152 16.08 -31.07 27.72
CA HIS A 152 15.73 -31.54 26.38
C HIS A 152 14.43 -30.89 25.88
N GLN A 153 13.40 -30.78 26.74
CA GLN A 153 12.16 -30.08 26.42
C GLN A 153 12.40 -28.59 26.15
N LEU A 154 13.23 -27.93 26.96
CA LEU A 154 13.56 -26.52 26.75
C LEU A 154 14.34 -26.31 25.44
N ALA A 155 15.27 -27.22 25.12
CA ALA A 155 16.02 -27.19 23.87
C ALA A 155 15.11 -27.40 22.65
N GLU A 156 14.16 -28.33 22.72
CA GLU A 156 13.15 -28.54 21.66
C GLU A 156 12.23 -27.33 21.50
N ALA A 157 11.75 -26.76 22.61
CA ALA A 157 10.94 -25.54 22.59
C ALA A 157 11.69 -24.38 21.95
N SER A 158 12.93 -24.12 22.37
CA SER A 158 13.78 -23.07 21.81
C SER A 158 14.10 -23.33 20.33
N HIS A 159 14.38 -24.59 19.94
CA HIS A 159 14.60 -24.94 18.54
C HIS A 159 13.37 -24.69 17.68
N SER A 160 12.17 -25.03 18.19
CA SER A 160 10.91 -24.76 17.51
C SER A 160 10.65 -23.25 17.34
N GLU A 161 10.94 -22.44 18.35
CA GLU A 161 10.81 -20.99 18.31
C GLU A 161 11.79 -20.38 17.30
N VAL A 162 13.05 -20.82 17.30
CA VAL A 162 14.06 -20.39 16.32
C VAL A 162 13.61 -20.73 14.90
N ASN A 163 13.02 -21.91 14.68
CA ASN A 163 12.52 -22.30 13.37
C ASN A 163 11.30 -21.44 12.95
N GLN A 164 10.39 -21.14 13.87
CA GLN A 164 9.27 -20.23 13.61
C GLN A 164 9.76 -18.81 13.26
N LEU A 165 10.72 -18.28 14.02
CA LEU A 165 11.32 -16.97 13.76
C LEU A 165 12.05 -16.93 12.42
N LYS A 166 12.78 -17.99 12.05
CA LYS A 166 13.42 -18.11 10.72
C LYS A 166 12.39 -18.13 9.60
N GLN A 167 11.31 -18.88 9.75
CA GLN A 167 10.22 -18.91 8.76
C GLN A 167 9.55 -17.54 8.63
N ALA A 168 9.25 -16.87 9.74
CA ALA A 168 8.69 -15.52 9.74
C ALA A 168 9.64 -14.50 9.09
N GLN A 169 10.95 -14.58 9.37
CA GLN A 169 11.96 -13.74 8.74
C GLN A 169 12.02 -13.96 7.22
N GLN A 170 11.96 -15.22 6.77
CA GLN A 170 11.97 -15.56 5.35
C GLN A 170 10.70 -15.07 4.64
N GLN A 171 9.54 -15.20 5.28
CA GLN A 171 8.28 -14.66 4.78
C GLN A 171 8.34 -13.13 4.67
N LEU A 172 8.79 -12.44 5.72
CA LEU A 172 8.92 -10.98 5.71
C LEU A 172 9.89 -10.50 4.63
N LYS A 173 11.02 -11.19 4.44
CA LYS A 173 11.98 -10.89 3.38
C LYS A 173 11.35 -11.05 2.00
N SER A 174 10.63 -12.14 1.75
CA SER A 174 9.93 -12.36 0.48
C SER A 174 8.84 -11.31 0.22
N GLN A 175 8.13 -10.86 1.26
CA GLN A 175 7.14 -9.78 1.15
C GLN A 175 7.79 -8.43 0.83
N LEU A 176 8.93 -8.12 1.45
CA LEU A 176 9.70 -6.90 1.15
C LEU A 176 10.26 -6.91 -0.27
N GLU A 177 10.76 -8.05 -0.75
CA GLU A 177 11.22 -8.22 -2.13
C GLU A 177 10.05 -8.02 -3.11
N ALA A 178 8.90 -8.67 -2.88
CA ALA A 178 7.72 -8.50 -3.72
C ALA A 178 7.18 -7.05 -3.70
N GLN A 179 7.17 -6.37 -2.55
CA GLN A 179 6.80 -4.96 -2.45
C GLN A 179 7.77 -4.05 -3.19
N ARG A 180 9.08 -4.35 -3.14
CA ARG A 180 10.10 -3.60 -3.88
C ARG A 180 9.95 -3.79 -5.38
N ASP A 181 9.70 -5.01 -5.83
CA ASP A 181 9.53 -5.32 -7.25
C ASP A 181 8.27 -4.63 -7.80
N THR A 182 7.13 -4.76 -7.11
CA THR A 182 5.88 -4.09 -7.49
C THR A 182 6.03 -2.56 -7.51
N HIS A 183 6.72 -1.97 -6.52
CA HIS A 183 6.99 -0.53 -6.52
C HIS A 183 7.91 -0.11 -7.69
N SER A 184 8.95 -0.89 -7.97
CA SER A 184 9.86 -0.61 -9.09
C SER A 184 9.17 -0.71 -10.45
N GLN A 185 8.28 -1.68 -10.62
CA GLN A 185 7.45 -1.85 -11.81
C GLN A 185 6.48 -0.67 -11.95
N ALA A 186 5.77 -0.30 -10.88
CA ALA A 186 4.86 0.85 -10.90
C ALA A 186 5.57 2.16 -11.24
N LEU A 187 6.79 2.37 -10.73
CA LEU A 187 7.61 3.55 -11.06
C LEU A 187 8.04 3.54 -12.52
N SER A 188 8.47 2.39 -13.05
CA SER A 188 8.85 2.24 -14.45
C SER A 188 7.67 2.46 -15.39
N GLU A 189 6.51 1.87 -15.08
CA GLU A 189 5.26 2.10 -15.83
C GLU A 189 4.86 3.58 -15.81
N GLN A 190 4.99 4.23 -14.65
CA GLN A 190 4.72 5.67 -14.52
C GLN A 190 5.69 6.50 -15.37
N GLN A 191 6.98 6.18 -15.37
CA GLN A 191 8.00 6.85 -16.19
C GLN A 191 7.69 6.72 -17.69
N VAL A 192 7.41 5.50 -18.15
CA VAL A 192 7.04 5.25 -19.55
C VAL A 192 5.76 6.01 -19.93
N ALA A 193 4.76 6.04 -19.05
CA ALA A 193 3.54 6.80 -19.28
C ALA A 193 3.78 8.32 -19.37
N TRP A 194 4.70 8.87 -18.54
CA TRP A 194 5.10 10.28 -18.62
C TRP A 194 5.85 10.59 -19.90
N GLU A 195 6.82 9.75 -20.29
CA GLU A 195 7.57 9.90 -21.54
C GLU A 195 6.64 9.87 -22.76
N GLN A 196 5.67 8.95 -22.78
CA GLN A 196 4.66 8.89 -23.84
C GLN A 196 3.79 10.15 -23.90
N ARG A 197 3.37 10.69 -22.75
CA ARG A 197 2.60 11.94 -22.70
C ARG A 197 3.43 13.12 -23.20
N LEU A 198 4.70 13.20 -22.78
CA LEU A 198 5.59 14.26 -23.22
C LEU A 198 5.80 14.21 -24.75
N ALA A 199 6.10 13.03 -25.29
CA ALA A 199 6.26 12.84 -26.73
C ALA A 199 4.99 13.17 -27.51
N GLN A 200 3.80 12.86 -26.98
CA GLN A 200 2.53 13.24 -27.60
C GLN A 200 2.31 14.75 -27.59
N GLU A 201 2.64 15.44 -26.49
CA GLU A 201 2.54 16.90 -26.43
C GLU A 201 3.57 17.56 -27.34
N GLU A 202 4.81 17.10 -27.38
CA GLU A 202 5.83 17.55 -28.34
C GLU A 202 5.35 17.40 -29.79
N GLN A 203 4.81 16.22 -30.15
CA GLN A 203 4.26 16.00 -31.49
C GLN A 203 3.07 16.94 -31.79
N ARG A 204 2.21 17.21 -30.80
CA ARG A 204 1.10 18.17 -30.95
C ARG A 204 1.61 19.59 -31.14
N HIS A 205 2.64 19.98 -30.41
CA HIS A 205 3.29 21.28 -30.53
C HIS A 205 3.97 21.43 -31.90
N GLU A 206 4.79 20.48 -32.32
CA GLU A 206 5.41 20.47 -33.65
C GLU A 206 4.35 20.54 -34.77
N ALA A 207 3.27 19.78 -34.65
CA ALA A 207 2.18 19.82 -35.62
C ALA A 207 1.43 21.16 -35.59
N ALA A 208 1.28 21.80 -34.43
CA ALA A 208 0.67 23.11 -34.30
C ALA A 208 1.57 24.22 -34.89
N GLU A 209 2.87 24.18 -34.60
CA GLU A 209 3.88 25.07 -35.17
C GLU A 209 3.94 24.93 -36.70
N GLY A 210 3.95 23.70 -37.22
CA GLY A 210 3.89 23.44 -38.66
C GLY A 210 2.62 24.00 -39.31
N ARG A 211 1.46 23.88 -38.66
CA ARG A 211 0.20 24.49 -39.14
C ARG A 211 0.27 26.02 -39.14
N LEU A 212 0.82 26.63 -38.10
CA LEU A 212 0.98 28.08 -38.01
C LEU A 212 1.97 28.60 -39.07
N MET A 213 3.07 27.88 -39.29
CA MET A 213 4.04 28.21 -40.34
C MET A 213 3.38 28.13 -41.72
N ALA A 214 2.63 27.07 -42.00
CA ALA A 214 1.87 26.95 -43.25
C ALA A 214 0.82 28.06 -43.43
N MET A 215 0.13 28.46 -42.35
CA MET A 215 -0.79 29.60 -42.38
C MET A 215 -0.05 30.92 -42.66
N LEU A 216 1.11 31.14 -42.02
CA LEU A 216 1.95 32.31 -42.25
C LEU A 216 2.42 32.36 -43.72
N ASP A 217 2.93 31.25 -44.25
CA ASP A 217 3.37 31.15 -45.64
C ASP A 217 2.21 31.43 -46.60
N SER A 218 1.03 30.86 -46.33
CA SER A 218 -0.17 31.13 -47.13
C SER A 218 -0.60 32.60 -47.07
N ALA A 219 -0.51 33.25 -45.91
CA ALA A 219 -0.82 34.66 -45.74
C ALA A 219 0.22 35.56 -46.42
N GLN A 220 1.50 35.22 -46.36
CA GLN A 220 2.56 35.91 -47.08
C GLN A 220 2.39 35.78 -48.59
N GLN A 221 2.05 34.59 -49.09
CA GLN A 221 1.75 34.35 -50.50
C GLN A 221 0.51 35.13 -50.95
N ALA A 222 -0.57 35.13 -50.16
CA ALA A 222 -1.77 35.89 -50.43
C ALA A 222 -1.47 37.41 -50.48
N ARG A 223 -0.72 37.93 -49.51
CA ARG A 223 -0.29 39.33 -49.48
C ARG A 223 0.58 39.68 -50.69
N ALA A 224 1.53 38.83 -51.06
CA ALA A 224 2.37 39.06 -52.24
C ALA A 224 1.57 39.03 -53.55
N GLN A 225 0.56 38.16 -53.66
CA GLN A 225 -0.36 38.14 -54.80
C GLN A 225 -1.24 39.40 -54.84
N GLU A 226 -1.77 39.82 -53.69
CA GLU A 226 -2.58 41.03 -53.56
C GLU A 226 -1.76 42.27 -53.93
N GLU A 227 -0.52 42.39 -53.44
CA GLU A 227 0.39 43.49 -53.75
C GLU A 227 0.73 43.54 -55.24
N LYS A 228 1.03 42.40 -55.88
CA LYS A 228 1.20 42.33 -57.35
C LYS A 228 -0.07 42.76 -58.09
N SER A 229 -1.25 42.33 -57.64
CA SER A 229 -2.53 42.72 -58.25
C SER A 229 -2.79 44.22 -58.10
N TYR A 230 -2.47 44.79 -56.94
CA TYR A 230 -2.58 46.21 -56.66
C TYR A 230 -1.62 47.03 -57.51
N GLN A 231 -0.34 46.65 -57.58
CA GLN A 231 0.66 47.29 -58.45
C GLN A 231 0.22 47.29 -59.92
N LYS A 232 -0.34 46.17 -60.41
CA LYS A 232 -0.89 46.09 -61.77
C LYS A 232 -2.07 47.05 -61.98
N ARG A 233 -3.03 47.10 -61.03
CA ARG A 233 -4.16 48.04 -61.08
C ARG A 233 -3.69 49.50 -61.02
N HIS A 234 -2.70 49.80 -60.19
CA HIS A 234 -2.10 51.12 -60.07
C HIS A 234 -1.50 51.56 -61.41
N LEU A 235 -0.63 50.73 -62.00
CA LEU A 235 -0.03 51.01 -63.30
C LEU A 235 -1.08 51.20 -64.40
N GLN A 236 -2.12 50.37 -64.43
CA GLN A 236 -3.23 50.54 -65.38
C GLN A 236 -4.00 51.85 -65.17
N SER A 237 -4.21 52.24 -63.90
CA SER A 237 -4.85 53.51 -63.57
C SER A 237 -3.96 54.70 -63.95
N GLU A 238 -2.65 54.64 -63.69
CA GLU A 238 -1.69 55.68 -64.10
C GLU A 238 -1.66 55.83 -65.62
N GLN A 239 -1.58 54.73 -66.35
CA GLN A 239 -1.68 54.74 -67.81
C GLN A 239 -2.98 55.38 -68.28
N ARG A 240 -4.12 55.04 -67.66
CA ARG A 240 -5.42 55.63 -68.01
C ARG A 240 -5.49 57.13 -67.70
N VAL A 241 -4.92 57.57 -66.58
CA VAL A 241 -4.82 59.00 -66.23
C VAL A 241 -3.92 59.71 -67.25
N GLU A 242 -2.80 59.10 -67.64
CA GLU A 242 -1.90 59.66 -68.65
C GLU A 242 -2.59 59.77 -70.01
N THR A 243 -3.28 58.74 -70.49
CA THR A 243 -4.04 58.80 -71.75
C THR A 243 -5.13 59.85 -71.69
N LEU A 244 -5.91 59.92 -70.60
CA LEU A 244 -6.96 60.94 -70.43
C LEU A 244 -6.36 62.36 -70.36
N SER A 245 -5.17 62.52 -69.76
CA SER A 245 -4.48 63.80 -69.71
C SER A 245 -3.99 64.25 -71.09
N GLN A 246 -3.50 63.31 -71.92
CA GLN A 246 -3.12 63.55 -73.30
C GLN A 246 -4.35 63.90 -74.15
N GLU A 247 -5.44 63.14 -74.00
CA GLU A 247 -6.72 63.44 -74.65
C GLU A 247 -7.23 64.83 -74.24
N LEU A 248 -7.23 65.16 -72.95
CA LEU A 248 -7.65 66.46 -72.45
C LEU A 248 -6.76 67.58 -73.02
N LYS A 249 -5.44 67.40 -73.08
CA LYS A 249 -4.51 68.35 -73.71
C LYS A 249 -4.83 68.54 -75.19
N THR A 250 -5.07 67.46 -75.93
CA THR A 250 -5.43 67.55 -77.36
C THR A 250 -6.77 68.24 -77.56
N LYS A 251 -7.78 67.99 -76.71
CA LYS A 251 -9.07 68.67 -76.73
C LYS A 251 -8.93 70.15 -76.36
N GLN A 252 -8.11 70.49 -75.37
CA GLN A 252 -7.80 71.88 -75.02
C GLN A 252 -7.10 72.61 -76.18
N GLN A 253 -6.13 71.97 -76.83
CA GLN A 253 -5.46 72.52 -78.01
C GLN A 253 -6.44 72.72 -79.17
N ALA A 254 -7.30 71.75 -79.45
CA ALA A 254 -8.33 71.86 -80.48
C ALA A 254 -9.36 72.96 -80.16
N LEU A 255 -9.78 73.08 -78.89
CA LEU A 255 -10.67 74.14 -78.45
C LEU A 255 -10.01 75.52 -78.57
N HIS A 256 -8.72 75.63 -78.24
CA HIS A 256 -7.95 76.87 -78.44
C HIS A 256 -7.82 77.23 -79.91
N GLN A 257 -7.56 76.25 -80.80
CA GLN A 257 -7.57 76.48 -82.25
C GLN A 257 -8.93 76.95 -82.75
N LEU A 258 -10.03 76.31 -82.32
CA LEU A 258 -11.39 76.75 -82.65
C LEU A 258 -11.70 78.15 -82.12
N GLN A 259 -11.21 78.51 -80.93
CA GLN A 259 -11.33 79.88 -80.40
C GLN A 259 -10.56 80.88 -81.26
N LEU A 260 -9.35 80.55 -81.71
CA LEU A 260 -8.57 81.40 -82.62
C LEU A 260 -9.27 81.56 -83.96
N GLU A 261 -9.72 80.46 -84.58
CA GLU A 261 -10.52 80.51 -85.81
C GLU A 261 -11.82 81.30 -85.62
N GLY A 262 -12.48 81.16 -84.47
CA GLY A 262 -13.66 81.94 -84.10
C GLY A 262 -13.36 83.43 -84.03
N ASN A 263 -12.30 83.81 -83.31
CA ASN A 263 -11.83 85.19 -83.22
C ASN A 263 -11.44 85.76 -84.60
N GLU A 264 -10.76 84.99 -85.45
CA GLU A 264 -10.45 85.41 -86.81
C GLU A 264 -11.72 85.61 -87.65
N ARG A 265 -12.70 84.71 -87.53
CA ARG A 265 -14.01 84.85 -88.21
C ARG A 265 -14.75 86.07 -87.69
N GLU A 266 -14.76 86.34 -86.38
CA GLU A 266 -15.33 87.56 -85.80
C GLU A 266 -14.62 88.82 -86.29
N GLN A 267 -13.29 88.82 -86.34
CA GLN A 267 -12.52 89.91 -86.91
C GLN A 267 -12.87 90.14 -88.38
N ARG A 268 -12.95 89.08 -89.21
CA ARG A 268 -13.37 89.18 -90.61
C ARG A 268 -14.80 89.73 -90.73
N LEU A 269 -15.74 89.24 -89.91
CA LEU A 269 -17.12 89.74 -89.88
C LEU A 269 -17.16 91.21 -89.47
N SER A 270 -16.39 91.62 -88.46
CA SER A 270 -16.29 93.02 -88.04
C SER A 270 -15.70 93.91 -89.14
N GLY A 271 -14.68 93.43 -89.87
CA GLY A 271 -14.13 94.11 -91.05
C GLY A 271 -15.13 94.23 -92.18
N GLN A 272 -15.89 93.16 -92.49
CA GLN A 272 -16.98 93.20 -93.45
C GLN A 272 -18.11 94.15 -93.01
N MET A 273 -18.48 94.19 -91.72
CA MET A 273 -19.46 95.13 -91.18
C MET A 273 -18.97 96.58 -91.30
N GLN A 274 -17.70 96.85 -91.04
CA GLN A 274 -17.11 98.18 -91.27
C GLN A 274 -17.13 98.56 -92.75
N GLN A 275 -16.86 97.62 -93.66
CA GLN A 275 -16.99 97.82 -95.11
C GLN A 275 -18.44 98.07 -95.53
N ILE A 276 -19.42 97.32 -95.00
CA ILE A 276 -20.85 97.56 -95.25
C ILE A 276 -21.23 98.95 -94.74
N THR A 277 -20.79 99.33 -93.55
CA THR A 277 -21.10 100.65 -92.97
C THR A 277 -20.46 101.79 -93.78
N SER A 278 -19.24 101.61 -94.31
CA SER A 278 -18.60 102.60 -95.17
C SER A 278 -19.28 102.68 -96.53
N LEU A 279 -19.68 101.56 -97.12
CA LEU A 279 -20.50 101.50 -98.34
C LEU A 279 -21.87 102.14 -98.13
N GLU A 280 -22.52 101.93 -96.99
CA GLU A 280 -23.78 102.60 -96.63
C GLU A 280 -23.60 104.11 -96.47
N LYS A 281 -22.49 104.57 -95.87
CA LYS A 281 -22.14 106.00 -95.82
C LYS A 281 -21.87 106.57 -97.21
N GLN A 282 -21.17 105.84 -98.07
CA GLN A 282 -20.93 106.22 -99.46
C GLN A 282 -22.25 106.28 -100.25
N LEU A 283 -23.14 105.29 -100.11
CA LEU A 283 -24.48 105.31 -100.69
C LEU A 283 -25.28 106.50 -100.19
N LYS A 284 -25.28 106.78 -98.88
CA LYS A 284 -25.95 107.96 -98.30
C LYS A 284 -25.40 109.27 -98.89
N ALA A 285 -24.08 109.41 -99.01
CA ALA A 285 -23.44 110.57 -99.62
C ALA A 285 -23.82 110.72 -101.10
N LEU A 286 -23.82 109.62 -101.86
CA LEU A 286 -24.27 109.60 -103.26
C LEU A 286 -25.75 109.96 -103.41
N THR A 287 -26.64 109.47 -102.52
CA THR A 287 -28.05 109.91 -102.50
C THR A 287 -28.21 111.37 -102.11
N LEU A 288 -27.35 111.90 -101.22
CA LEU A 288 -27.37 113.31 -100.87
C LEU A 288 -26.92 114.17 -102.06
N GLN A 289 -25.83 113.80 -102.74
CA GLN A 289 -25.38 114.45 -103.98
C GLN A 289 -26.43 114.34 -105.10
N LEU A 290 -27.12 113.21 -105.22
CA LEU A 290 -28.21 113.03 -106.17
C LEU A 290 -29.40 113.96 -105.81
N ASN A 291 -29.75 114.08 -104.52
CA ASN A 291 -30.81 114.99 -104.10
C ASN A 291 -30.42 116.46 -104.24
N GLU A 292 -29.17 116.83 -103.96
CA GLU A 292 -28.65 118.18 -104.19
C GLU A 292 -28.66 118.53 -105.68
N SER A 293 -28.25 117.60 -106.56
CA SER A 293 -28.35 117.79 -108.02
C SER A 293 -29.80 117.90 -108.50
N LYS A 294 -30.73 117.11 -107.92
CA LYS A 294 -32.17 117.22 -108.20
C LYS A 294 -32.77 118.55 -107.72
N VAL A 295 -32.36 119.04 -106.55
CA VAL A 295 -32.80 120.34 -106.02
C VAL A 295 -32.22 121.48 -106.86
N ALA A 296 -30.96 121.39 -107.29
CA ALA A 296 -30.35 122.34 -108.21
C ALA A 296 -31.09 122.40 -109.56
N LEU A 297 -31.42 121.23 -110.14
CA LEU A 297 -32.24 121.13 -111.36
C LEU A 297 -33.64 121.71 -111.18
N LYS A 298 -34.32 121.47 -110.05
CA LYS A 298 -35.60 122.09 -109.73
C LYS A 298 -35.50 123.61 -109.60
N LYS A 299 -34.45 124.12 -108.96
CA LYS A 299 -34.21 125.54 -108.77
C LYS A 299 -33.92 126.24 -110.11
N GLN A 300 -33.19 125.57 -111.01
CA GLN A 300 -32.95 126.05 -112.36
C GLN A 300 -34.24 126.06 -113.19
N ALA A 301 -35.08 125.01 -113.09
CA ALA A 301 -36.40 124.97 -113.74
C ALA A 301 -37.35 126.06 -113.25
N GLN A 302 -37.36 126.38 -111.94
CA GLN A 302 -38.14 127.49 -111.39
C GLN A 302 -37.63 128.86 -111.87
N GLN A 303 -36.32 129.07 -111.94
CA GLN A 303 -35.74 130.30 -112.50
C GLN A 303 -36.06 130.51 -113.99
N HIS A 304 -36.22 129.42 -114.76
CA HIS A 304 -36.68 129.49 -116.14
C HIS A 304 -38.18 129.84 -116.23
N ALA A 305 -39.01 129.25 -115.38
CA ALA A 305 -40.45 129.56 -115.32
C ALA A 305 -40.72 131.01 -114.88
N ASP A 306 -39.99 131.51 -113.87
CA ASP A 306 -40.14 132.89 -113.38
C ASP A 306 -39.73 133.91 -114.46
N ARG A 307 -38.66 133.63 -115.22
CA ARG A 307 -38.25 134.46 -116.38
C ARG A 307 -39.27 134.47 -117.51
N GLU A 308 -39.95 133.35 -117.78
CA GLU A 308 -41.02 133.31 -118.77
C GLU A 308 -42.25 134.12 -118.32
N THR A 309 -42.57 134.11 -117.02
CA THR A 309 -43.68 134.90 -116.47
C THR A 309 -43.39 136.40 -116.43
N GLU A 310 -42.16 136.83 -116.13
CA GLU A 310 -41.75 138.24 -116.17
C GLU A 310 -41.78 138.80 -117.61
N LEU A 311 -41.37 137.99 -118.60
CA LEU A 311 -41.46 138.36 -120.01
C LEU A 311 -42.91 138.42 -120.51
N GLN A 312 -43.80 137.56 -120.00
CA GLN A 312 -45.24 137.63 -120.30
C GLN A 312 -45.93 138.85 -119.67
N GLN A 313 -45.58 139.21 -118.42
CA GLN A 313 -46.15 140.40 -117.76
C GLN A 313 -45.66 141.71 -118.41
N ALA A 314 -44.38 141.80 -118.77
CA ALA A 314 -43.83 142.96 -119.50
C ALA A 314 -44.41 143.11 -120.92
N TRP A 315 -44.86 142.02 -121.54
CA TRP A 315 -45.57 142.05 -122.83
C TRP A 315 -47.04 142.47 -122.68
N GLN A 316 -47.71 142.05 -121.59
CA GLN A 316 -49.10 142.44 -121.31
C GLN A 316 -49.25 143.94 -120.96
N GLU A 317 -48.32 144.54 -120.21
CA GLU A 317 -48.36 145.99 -119.91
C GLU A 317 -48.13 146.88 -121.15
N LYS A 318 -47.27 146.46 -122.08
CA LYS A 318 -47.04 147.18 -123.35
C LYS A 318 -48.25 147.13 -124.29
N LEU A 319 -49.12 146.13 -124.15
CA LEU A 319 -50.35 145.98 -124.92
C LEU A 319 -51.51 146.81 -124.33
N TRP A 320 -51.58 146.90 -123.00
CA TRP A 320 -52.57 147.72 -122.30
C TRP A 320 -52.39 149.22 -122.56
N ASN A 321 -51.14 149.70 -122.49
CA ASN A 321 -50.79 151.11 -122.78
C ASN A 321 -51.05 151.50 -124.26
N ARG A 322 -51.23 150.53 -125.16
CA ARG A 322 -51.50 150.77 -126.59
C ARG A 322 -52.98 150.64 -126.97
N MET A 323 -53.79 149.96 -126.15
CA MET A 323 -55.24 149.88 -126.31
C MET A 323 -55.97 151.08 -125.67
N GLU A 324 -55.48 151.61 -124.55
CA GLU A 324 -56.12 152.78 -123.91
C GLU A 324 -55.87 154.08 -124.70
N ALA A 325 -54.74 154.16 -125.41
CA ALA A 325 -54.43 155.24 -126.35
C ALA A 325 -55.32 155.25 -127.63
N LEU A 326 -56.02 154.16 -127.93
CA LEU A 326 -56.99 154.08 -129.05
C LEU A 326 -58.44 154.32 -128.61
N GLN A 327 -58.73 154.34 -127.31
CA GLN A 327 -60.08 154.45 -126.76
C GLN A 327 -60.48 155.86 -126.30
N THR A 328 -59.68 156.87 -126.67
CA THR A 328 -60.05 158.30 -126.57
C THR A 328 -60.48 158.93 -127.90
N GLN A 329 -60.61 158.19 -129.01
CA GLN A 329 -60.70 158.80 -130.35
C GLN A 329 -61.95 158.49 -131.22
N LEU A 330 -63.11 158.10 -130.67
CA LEU A 330 -64.31 157.87 -131.52
C LEU A 330 -65.67 158.44 -131.07
N THR A 331 -65.75 159.24 -130.02
CA THR A 331 -66.95 160.06 -129.70
C THR A 331 -66.50 161.30 -128.90
N ALA A 332 -66.30 162.51 -129.41
CA ALA A 332 -67.00 163.20 -130.49
C ALA A 332 -66.13 164.26 -131.19
N LEU A 333 -66.06 164.15 -132.52
CA LEU A 333 -66.07 165.28 -133.46
C LEU A 333 -67.42 166.04 -133.34
N PRO A 334 -67.51 167.35 -133.66
CA PRO A 334 -66.44 168.28 -134.07
C PRO A 334 -66.06 169.22 -132.90
N ASP A 335 -64.86 169.80 -132.81
CA ASP A 335 -63.99 170.53 -133.75
C ASP A 335 -62.51 170.26 -133.39
N ALA A 336 -61.45 170.55 -134.16
CA ALA A 336 -61.16 170.69 -135.58
C ALA A 336 -59.64 171.01 -135.65
N LEU A 337 -59.00 170.66 -136.78
CA LEU A 337 -57.69 171.14 -137.28
C LEU A 337 -56.44 170.55 -136.58
N SER A 338 -55.33 170.20 -137.22
CA SER A 338 -54.85 170.20 -138.62
C SER A 338 -53.42 169.60 -138.55
N HIS A 339 -53.12 168.53 -139.28
CA HIS A 339 -52.23 168.49 -140.45
C HIS A 339 -50.77 169.00 -140.31
N GLN A 340 -49.88 168.24 -140.98
CA GLN A 340 -48.54 168.59 -141.50
C GLN A 340 -47.41 168.56 -140.47
N SER A 341 -46.21 168.04 -140.75
CA SER A 341 -45.45 167.89 -142.00
C SER A 341 -44.41 166.77 -141.81
N ALA A 342 -44.23 165.86 -142.76
CA ALA A 342 -43.14 165.84 -143.75
C ALA A 342 -41.70 165.96 -143.20
N LYS A 343 -40.83 165.10 -143.78
CA LYS A 343 -39.35 165.01 -143.76
C LYS A 343 -38.70 164.28 -142.57
N GLY A 344 -37.99 163.21 -142.93
CA GLY A 344 -36.55 163.36 -143.14
C GLY A 344 -35.63 162.64 -142.16
N ASN A 345 -34.68 161.91 -142.77
CA ASN A 345 -33.34 161.59 -142.31
C ASN A 345 -33.20 160.58 -141.16
N GLU A 346 -32.62 159.39 -141.42
CA GLU A 346 -31.16 159.12 -141.53
C GLU A 346 -30.44 159.30 -140.17
N PRO A 347 -29.28 158.63 -139.96
CA PRO A 347 -28.95 157.22 -140.19
C PRO A 347 -28.20 156.64 -138.95
N GLU A 348 -27.57 155.46 -139.11
CA GLU A 348 -26.31 155.02 -138.43
C GLU A 348 -26.24 155.02 -136.88
N GLN A 349 -25.77 154.00 -136.17
CA GLN A 349 -24.83 152.89 -136.42
C GLN A 349 -25.13 151.76 -135.43
#